data_AF-A0AAW9EA61-F1
#
_entry.id   AF-A0AAW9EA61-F1
#
_cell.length_a   1.000
_cell.length_b   1.000
_cell.length_c   1.000
_cell.angle_alpha   90.00
_cell.angle_beta   90.00
_cell.angle_gamma   90.00
#
_symmetry.space_group_name_H-M   'P 1'
#
loop_
_entity.id
_entity.type
_entity.pdbx_description
1 polymer ?
#
loop_
_entity_poly.entity_id
_entity_poly.type
_entity_poly.pdbx_seq_one_letter_code
_entity_poly.pdbx_strand_id
1 'polypeptide(L)'
;PGAIVSFRYVLCTFIDETALGLGWDQDNGWVKQSLLVHFHNESWGGEKVFVLIERLLGEPKRYLDLIEFIYLCLCLGYRGRYKVSAGQNDEFNHLLRRLQKQIQQLRGNAKPIVLFEKGDNQQSRYRLGKRLGARYILIGTA
;
A
#
# COMPACT_ATOMS: atom_id res chain seq x y z
N PRO A 1 9.09 9.26 12.66
CA PRO A 1 9.97 9.13 11.47
C PRO A 1 9.91 7.73 10.81
N GLY A 2 10.12 6.65 11.58
CA GLY A 2 10.15 5.28 11.05
C GLY A 2 8.85 4.82 10.37
N ALA A 3 7.68 5.14 10.95
CA ALA A 3 6.39 4.73 10.42
C ALA A 3 6.10 5.25 9.00
N ILE A 4 6.51 6.49 8.68
CA ILE A 4 6.33 7.08 7.34
C ILE A 4 7.20 6.35 6.31
N VAL A 5 8.44 6.00 6.68
CA VAL A 5 9.34 5.24 5.81
C VAL A 5 8.80 3.84 5.57
N SER A 6 8.30 3.17 6.61
CA SER A 6 7.65 1.86 6.49
C SER A 6 6.37 1.91 5.65
N PHE A 7 5.54 2.94 5.83
CA PHE A 7 4.35 3.16 5.00
C PHE A 7 4.73 3.31 3.52
N ARG A 8 5.69 4.20 3.21
CA ARG A 8 6.17 4.40 1.84
C ARG A 8 6.71 3.10 1.24
N TYR A 9 7.46 2.34 2.01
CA TYR A 9 8.00 1.05 1.59
C TYR A 9 6.89 0.08 1.17
N VAL A 10 5.88 -0.10 2.03
CA VAL A 10 4.74 -0.99 1.75
C VAL A 10 3.96 -0.50 0.53
N LEU A 11 3.69 0.80 0.44
CA LEU A 11 2.98 1.39 -0.69
C LEU A 11 3.72 1.18 -2.02
N CYS A 12 5.04 1.43 -2.04
CA CYS A 12 5.86 1.20 -3.24
C CYS A 12 5.81 -0.28 -3.65
N THR A 13 5.98 -1.19 -2.69
CA THR A 13 5.97 -2.63 -2.94
C THR A 13 4.61 -3.10 -3.47
N PHE A 14 3.51 -2.60 -2.91
CA PHE A 14 2.16 -2.92 -3.35
C PHE A 14 1.89 -2.46 -4.80
N ILE A 15 2.24 -1.21 -5.12
CA ILE A 15 2.05 -0.67 -6.47
C ILE A 15 2.94 -1.41 -7.48
N ASP A 16 4.20 -1.67 -7.13
CA ASP A 16 5.12 -2.40 -8.01
C ASP A 16 4.60 -3.81 -8.31
N GLU A 17 4.08 -4.54 -7.32
CA GLU A 17 3.48 -5.86 -7.55
C GLU A 17 2.22 -5.78 -8.44
N THR A 18 1.40 -4.75 -8.24
CA THR A 18 0.18 -4.53 -9.05
C THR A 18 0.53 -4.21 -10.49
N ALA A 19 1.48 -3.30 -10.71
CA ALA A 19 2.00 -2.94 -12.03
C ALA A 19 2.54 -4.17 -12.78
N LEU A 20 3.33 -4.99 -12.09
CA LEU A 20 3.83 -6.25 -12.65
C LEU A 20 2.71 -7.24 -13.00
N GLY A 21 1.70 -7.36 -12.13
CA GLY A 21 0.53 -8.19 -12.37
C GLY A 21 -0.31 -7.74 -13.59
N LEU A 22 -0.30 -6.44 -13.89
CA LEU A 22 -0.98 -5.85 -15.04
C LEU A 22 -0.12 -5.81 -16.32
N GLY A 23 1.11 -6.32 -16.29
CA GLY A 23 1.98 -6.40 -17.46
C GLY A 23 2.76 -5.12 -17.81
N TRP A 24 2.79 -4.11 -16.93
CA TRP A 24 3.42 -2.81 -17.23
C TRP A 24 4.91 -2.94 -17.59
N ASP A 25 5.59 -3.96 -17.08
CA ASP A 25 7.00 -4.20 -17.42
C ASP A 25 7.23 -4.42 -18.93
N GLN A 26 6.28 -5.05 -19.63
CA GLN A 26 6.38 -5.28 -21.07
C GLN A 26 6.17 -3.99 -21.87
N ASP A 27 5.30 -3.10 -21.37
CA ASP A 27 4.91 -1.87 -22.08
C ASP A 27 5.90 -0.72 -21.88
N ASN A 28 6.46 -0.58 -20.68
CA ASN A 28 7.27 0.59 -20.31
C ASN A 28 8.55 0.26 -19.52
N GLY A 29 8.86 -1.02 -19.29
CA GLY A 29 10.04 -1.42 -18.52
C GLY A 29 9.98 -1.04 -17.04
N TRP A 30 8.78 -1.03 -16.44
CA TRP A 30 8.51 -0.65 -15.05
C TRP A 30 9.54 -1.17 -14.05
N VAL A 31 9.99 -2.43 -14.19
CA VAL A 31 10.92 -3.06 -13.23
C VAL A 31 12.25 -2.30 -13.14
N LYS A 32 12.71 -1.69 -14.23
CA LYS A 32 14.01 -0.97 -14.27
C LYS A 32 14.00 0.30 -13.42
N GLN A 33 12.83 0.91 -13.23
CA GLN A 33 12.64 2.14 -12.44
C GLN A 33 11.42 2.03 -11.52
N SER A 34 11.27 0.87 -10.88
CA SER A 34 10.16 0.61 -9.96
C SER A 34 10.17 1.61 -8.81
N LEU A 35 9.01 1.82 -8.17
CA LEU A 35 8.91 2.77 -7.06
C LEU A 35 9.79 2.34 -5.88
N LEU A 36 9.90 1.05 -5.63
CA LEU A 36 10.76 0.50 -4.58
C LEU A 36 12.25 0.75 -4.88
N VAL A 37 12.67 0.57 -6.14
CA VAL A 37 14.02 0.89 -6.57
C VAL A 37 14.27 2.40 -6.40
N HIS A 38 13.35 3.24 -6.84
CA HIS A 38 13.52 4.68 -6.80
C HIS A 38 13.58 5.26 -5.37
N PHE A 39 12.68 4.83 -4.48
CA PHE A 39 12.54 5.42 -3.15
C PHE A 39 13.31 4.69 -2.04
N HIS A 40 13.67 3.42 -2.27
CA HIS A 40 14.30 2.57 -1.27
C HIS A 40 15.57 1.86 -1.77
N ASN A 41 15.93 2.02 -3.04
CA ASN A 41 17.08 1.37 -3.67
C ASN A 41 17.05 -0.17 -3.50
N GLU A 42 15.86 -0.74 -3.57
CA GLU A 42 15.61 -2.18 -3.43
C GLU A 42 14.78 -2.70 -4.59
N SER A 43 15.16 -3.85 -5.15
CA SER A 43 14.48 -4.48 -6.28
C SER A 43 13.47 -5.57 -5.87
N TRP A 44 13.45 -5.98 -4.60
CA TRP A 44 12.55 -7.03 -4.12
C TRP A 44 12.09 -6.77 -2.68
N GLY A 45 10.83 -6.34 -2.52
CA GLY A 45 10.22 -6.04 -1.22
C GLY A 45 9.23 -7.10 -0.72
N GLY A 46 8.95 -8.13 -1.52
CA GLY A 46 7.91 -9.12 -1.27
C GLY A 46 8.04 -9.87 0.05
N GLU A 47 9.26 -10.11 0.53
CA GLU A 47 9.56 -10.77 1.82
C GLU A 47 9.63 -9.78 2.99
N LYS A 48 10.28 -8.63 2.78
CA LYS A 48 10.52 -7.63 3.83
C LYS A 48 9.24 -7.02 4.39
N VAL A 49 8.17 -6.93 3.59
CA VAL A 49 6.85 -6.52 4.10
C VAL A 49 6.37 -7.47 5.20
N PHE A 50 6.57 -8.78 5.08
CA PHE A 50 6.13 -9.74 6.11
C PHE A 50 7.01 -9.69 7.36
N VAL A 51 8.32 -9.47 7.21
CA VAL A 51 9.20 -9.18 8.36
C VAL A 51 8.79 -7.90 9.07
N LEU A 52 8.40 -6.87 8.31
CA LEU A 52 7.88 -5.62 8.86
C LEU A 52 6.57 -5.87 9.64
N ILE A 53 5.64 -6.66 9.10
CA ILE A 53 4.38 -7.00 9.79
C ILE A 53 4.67 -7.59 11.17
N GLU A 54 5.56 -8.58 11.28
CA GLU A 54 5.88 -9.20 12.59
C GLU A 54 6.49 -8.18 13.57
N ARG A 55 7.32 -7.25 13.10
CA ARG A 55 7.85 -6.17 13.95
C ARG A 55 6.76 -5.22 14.44
N LEU A 56 5.82 -4.84 13.57
CA LEU A 56 4.72 -3.95 13.92
C LEU A 56 3.76 -4.61 14.92
N LEU A 57 3.55 -5.93 14.79
CA LEU A 57 2.76 -6.72 15.73
C LEU A 57 3.38 -6.85 17.13
N GLY A 58 4.65 -6.48 17.31
CA GLY A 58 5.27 -6.35 18.63
C GLY A 58 4.74 -5.16 19.45
N GLU A 59 4.35 -4.07 18.79
CA GLU A 59 3.76 -2.87 19.42
C GLU A 59 2.48 -2.43 18.69
N PRO A 60 1.43 -3.26 18.63
CA PRO A 60 0.32 -3.08 17.68
C PRO A 60 -0.52 -1.84 17.98
N LYS A 61 -0.60 -1.41 19.25
CA LYS A 61 -1.25 -0.15 19.65
C LYS A 61 -0.58 1.08 19.04
N ARG A 62 0.75 1.07 18.94
CA ARG A 62 1.55 2.19 18.44
C ARG A 62 1.49 2.29 16.92
N TYR A 63 1.38 1.14 16.25
CA TYR A 63 1.45 1.04 14.79
C TYR A 63 0.10 0.67 14.15
N LEU A 64 -1.01 0.87 14.85
CA LEU A 64 -2.34 0.43 14.41
C LEU A 64 -2.66 0.88 12.98
N ASP A 65 -2.48 2.18 12.67
CA ASP A 65 -2.78 2.72 11.34
C ASP A 65 -1.97 2.07 10.22
N LEU A 66 -0.70 1.75 10.49
CA LEU A 66 0.17 1.09 9.51
C LEU A 66 -0.20 -0.39 9.34
N ILE A 67 -0.57 -1.07 10.43
CA ILE A 67 -1.08 -2.43 10.41
C ILE A 67 -2.39 -2.49 9.60
N GLU A 68 -3.30 -1.54 9.80
CA GLU A 68 -4.54 -1.41 9.03
C GLU A 68 -4.26 -1.18 7.55
N PHE A 69 -3.35 -0.28 7.22
CA PHE A 69 -2.95 -0.03 5.84
C PHE A 69 -2.40 -1.29 5.16
N ILE A 70 -1.53 -2.04 5.84
CA ILE A 70 -0.99 -3.30 5.30
C ILE A 70 -2.09 -4.35 5.14
N TYR A 71 -2.98 -4.47 6.12
CA TYR A 71 -4.16 -5.35 6.03
C TYR A 71 -5.00 -5.04 4.79
N LEU A 72 -5.23 -3.75 4.50
CA LEU A 72 -5.96 -3.33 3.30
C LEU A 72 -5.23 -3.73 2.01
N CYS A 73 -3.90 -3.55 1.94
CA CYS A 73 -3.12 -3.99 0.78
C CYS A 73 -3.27 -5.50 0.53
N LEU A 74 -3.24 -6.32 1.60
CA LEU A 74 -3.41 -7.77 1.52
C LEU A 74 -4.82 -8.15 1.01
N CYS A 75 -5.86 -7.46 1.50
CA CYS A 75 -7.24 -7.63 1.03
C CYS A 75 -7.41 -7.24 -0.44
N LEU A 76 -6.69 -6.22 -0.92
CA LEU A 76 -6.73 -5.74 -2.30
C LEU A 76 -5.96 -6.63 -3.28
N GLY A 77 -5.35 -7.71 -2.82
CA GLY A 77 -4.70 -8.69 -3.69
C GLY A 77 -3.18 -8.70 -3.61
N TYR A 78 -2.56 -7.90 -2.73
CA TYR A 78 -1.13 -8.05 -2.45
C TYR A 78 -0.85 -9.45 -1.90
N ARG A 79 0.15 -10.13 -2.47
CA ARG A 79 0.57 -11.48 -2.07
C ARG A 79 2.05 -11.52 -1.69
N GLY A 80 2.91 -10.70 -2.28
CA GLY A 80 4.35 -10.72 -2.01
C GLY A 80 4.92 -12.14 -2.12
N ARG A 81 5.64 -12.60 -1.08
CA ARG A 81 6.21 -13.96 -1.01
C ARG A 81 5.21 -15.09 -1.26
N TYR A 82 3.93 -14.88 -0.95
CA TYR A 82 2.88 -15.90 -1.11
C TYR A 82 2.42 -16.08 -2.57
N LYS A 83 2.87 -15.25 -3.52
CA LYS A 83 2.49 -15.38 -4.94
C LYS A 83 3.01 -16.66 -5.61
N VAL A 84 4.12 -17.21 -5.11
CA VAL A 84 4.88 -18.29 -5.78
C VAL A 84 4.52 -19.69 -5.26
N SER A 85 3.79 -19.81 -4.15
CA SER A 85 3.57 -21.10 -3.49
C SER A 85 2.11 -21.52 -3.42
N ALA A 86 1.73 -22.48 -4.27
CA ALA A 86 0.40 -23.08 -4.33
C ALA A 86 -0.09 -23.68 -3.00
N GLY A 87 0.82 -23.99 -2.06
CA GLY A 87 0.50 -24.54 -0.73
C GLY A 87 0.45 -23.55 0.43
N GLN A 88 0.79 -22.27 0.23
CA GLN A 88 0.88 -21.29 1.34
C GLN A 88 -0.39 -20.43 1.52
N ASN A 89 -1.48 -20.76 0.82
CA ASN A 89 -2.75 -20.04 0.98
C ASN A 89 -3.28 -20.11 2.42
N ASP A 90 -3.07 -21.23 3.11
CA ASP A 90 -3.49 -21.38 4.50
C ASP A 90 -2.70 -20.47 5.46
N GLU A 91 -1.39 -20.33 5.23
CA GLU A 91 -0.54 -19.44 6.01
C GLU A 91 -0.90 -17.96 5.77
N PHE A 92 -1.12 -17.57 4.51
CA PHE A 92 -1.60 -16.24 4.16
C PHE A 92 -2.94 -15.93 4.83
N ASN A 93 -3.91 -16.87 4.75
CA ASN A 93 -5.22 -16.71 5.37
C ASN A 93 -5.14 -16.69 6.90
N HIS A 94 -4.19 -17.42 7.50
CA HIS A 94 -3.94 -17.36 8.94
C HIS A 94 -3.39 -15.98 9.34
N LEU A 95 -2.41 -15.45 8.60
CA LEU A 95 -1.89 -14.10 8.81
C LEU A 95 -2.99 -13.04 8.69
N LEU A 96 -3.81 -13.12 7.63
CA LEU A 96 -4.91 -12.17 7.40
C LEU A 96 -5.90 -12.15 8.58
N ARG A 97 -6.27 -13.33 9.10
CA ARG A 97 -7.14 -13.47 10.28
C ARG A 97 -6.50 -12.93 11.55
N ARG A 98 -5.19 -13.16 11.74
CA ARG A 98 -4.43 -12.62 12.88
C ARG A 98 -4.42 -11.09 12.87
N LEU A 99 -4.15 -10.48 11.71
CA LEU A 99 -4.18 -9.02 11.54
C LEU A 99 -5.57 -8.46 11.81
N GLN A 100 -6.60 -9.06 11.22
CA GLN A 100 -7.99 -8.64 11.42
C GLN A 100 -8.40 -8.68 12.90
N LYS A 101 -8.10 -9.78 13.60
CA LYS A 101 -8.37 -9.92 15.03
C LYS A 101 -7.65 -8.85 15.84
N GLN A 102 -6.38 -8.59 15.53
CA GLN A 102 -5.59 -7.59 16.24
C GLN A 102 -6.15 -6.17 16.04
N ILE A 103 -6.56 -5.83 14.82
CA ILE A 103 -7.18 -4.54 14.50
C ILE A 103 -8.51 -4.39 15.24
N GLN A 104 -9.39 -5.40 15.20
CA GLN A 104 -10.69 -5.36 15.87
C GLN A 104 -10.56 -5.20 17.39
N GLN A 105 -9.61 -5.91 18.01
CA GLN A 105 -9.36 -5.79 19.45
C GLN A 105 -8.93 -4.39 19.87
N LEU A 106 -8.17 -3.69 19.03
CA LEU A 106 -7.66 -2.35 19.32
C LEU A 106 -8.65 -1.24 18.97
N ARG A 107 -9.48 -1.44 17.94
CA ARG A 107 -10.54 -0.50 17.56
C ARG A 107 -11.81 -0.61 18.40
N GLY A 108 -12.07 -1.75 19.04
CA GLY A 108 -13.33 -2.00 19.76
C GLY A 108 -14.53 -2.06 18.81
N ASN A 109 -15.68 -1.47 19.19
CA ASN A 109 -16.90 -1.41 18.37
C ASN A 109 -16.83 -0.44 17.18
N ALA A 110 -15.65 -0.26 16.59
CA ALA A 110 -15.52 0.62 15.43
C ALA A 110 -16.27 0.04 14.22
N LYS A 111 -16.83 0.94 13.41
CA LYS A 111 -17.47 0.57 12.15
C LYS A 111 -16.48 -0.25 11.29
N PRO A 112 -16.95 -1.29 10.58
CA PRO A 112 -16.11 -2.09 9.70
C PRO A 112 -15.39 -1.20 8.69
N ILE A 113 -14.19 -1.63 8.27
CA ILE A 113 -13.40 -0.88 7.29
C ILE A 113 -14.17 -0.86 5.97
N VAL A 114 -14.71 0.29 5.61
CA VAL A 114 -15.38 0.51 4.34
C VAL A 114 -14.31 0.96 3.32
N LEU A 115 -13.99 0.09 2.36
CA LEU A 115 -13.00 0.39 1.30
C LEU A 115 -13.47 1.54 0.40
N PHE A 116 -14.77 1.58 0.13
CA PHE A 116 -15.41 2.60 -0.66
C PHE A 116 -16.85 2.75 -0.16
N GLU A 117 -17.15 3.90 0.42
CA GLU A 117 -18.52 4.29 0.70
C GLU A 117 -18.94 5.18 -0.46
N LYS A 118 -19.88 4.71 -1.29
CA LYS A 118 -20.49 5.56 -2.31
C LYS A 118 -21.29 6.63 -1.55
N GLY A 119 -20.65 7.76 -1.31
CA GLY A 119 -21.28 8.89 -0.62
C GLY A 119 -22.57 9.25 -1.35
N ASP A 120 -23.66 9.34 -0.60
CA ASP A 120 -24.95 9.80 -1.12
C ASP A 120 -24.76 11.26 -1.56
N ASN A 121 -24.60 11.44 -2.86
CA ASN A 121 -24.67 12.70 -3.59
C ASN A 121 -23.96 13.94 -2.96
N GLN A 122 -22.64 13.89 -2.79
CA GLN A 122 -21.83 15.10 -2.85
C GLN A 122 -20.68 14.93 -3.84
N GLN A 123 -20.77 15.68 -4.94
CA GLN A 123 -19.75 15.85 -5.96
C GLN A 123 -18.43 16.33 -5.32
N SER A 124 -17.62 15.43 -4.78
CA SER A 124 -16.19 15.69 -4.55
C SER A 124 -15.48 15.63 -5.90
N ARG A 125 -15.73 16.64 -6.74
CA ARG A 125 -14.86 16.96 -7.86
C ARG A 125 -13.54 17.41 -7.24
N TYR A 126 -12.51 16.57 -7.28
CA TYR A 126 -11.14 16.99 -7.04
C TYR A 126 -10.81 18.13 -8.02
N ARG A 127 -10.94 19.40 -7.58
CA ARG A 127 -10.62 20.57 -8.40
C ARG A 127 -9.11 20.78 -8.36
N LEU A 128 -8.40 20.15 -9.29
CA LEU A 128 -6.95 20.30 -9.49
C LEU A 128 -6.54 21.70 -10.02
N GLY A 129 -7.34 22.74 -9.81
CA GLY A 129 -7.23 24.02 -10.50
C GLY A 129 -6.69 25.20 -9.67
N LYS A 130 -6.15 24.99 -8.46
CA LYS A 130 -5.71 26.12 -7.61
C LYS A 130 -4.23 26.11 -7.21
N ARG A 131 -3.39 25.26 -7.81
CA ARG A 131 -1.94 25.25 -7.58
C ARG A 131 -1.07 25.50 -8.81
N LEU A 132 -1.66 25.77 -9.97
CA LEU A 132 -0.94 26.38 -11.09
C LEU A 132 -1.02 27.90 -10.94
N GLY A 133 -0.14 28.46 -10.10
CA GLY A 133 0.06 29.90 -10.07
C GLY A 133 0.58 30.36 -11.44
N ALA A 134 0.19 31.56 -11.89
CA ALA A 134 0.56 32.16 -13.18
C ALA A 134 2.07 32.14 -13.53
N ARG A 135 2.92 31.83 -12.54
CA ARG A 135 4.37 31.63 -12.67
C ARG A 135 4.74 30.45 -13.59
N TYR A 136 3.83 29.49 -13.83
CA TYR A 136 4.06 28.35 -14.73
C TYR A 136 3.57 28.57 -16.16
N ILE A 137 2.96 29.72 -16.49
CA ILE A 137 2.43 30.02 -17.84
C ILE A 137 3.40 30.90 -18.66
N LEU A 138 4.49 31.42 -18.07
CA LEU A 138 5.43 32.33 -18.75
C LEU A 138 6.84 31.74 -19.00
N ILE A 139 6.98 30.42 -19.07
CA ILE A 139 8.20 29.81 -19.61
C ILE A 139 7.82 29.10 -20.90
N GLY A 140 7.81 29.86 -22.00
CA GLY A 140 7.42 29.32 -23.29
C GLY A 140 7.32 30.34 -24.43
N THR A 141 8.15 31.37 -24.46
CA THR A 141 8.46 32.13 -25.69
C THR A 141 9.86 32.74 -25.58
N ALA A 142 10.86 31.99 -26.06
CA ALA A 142 12.08 32.50 -26.69
C ALA A 142 12.68 31.37 -27.53
#